data_AF-X0TYV3-F1
#
_entry.id   AF-X0TYV3-F1
#
_cell.length_a   1.000
_cell.length_b   1.000
_cell.length_c   1.000
_cell.angle_alpha   90.00
_cell.angle_beta   90.00
_cell.angle_gamma   90.00
#
_symmetry.space_group_name_H-M   'P 1'
#
loop_
_entity.id
_entity.type
_entity.pdbx_description
1 polymer ?
#
loop_
_entity_poly.entity_id
_entity_poly.type
_entity_poly.pdbx_seq_one_letter_code
_entity_poly.pdbx_strand_id
1 'polypeptide(L)'
;AYRLESLDEDWIDADHRRYAGYTSVPPGQYVFRLRGSNSDGEWNDEGIAIRIHVRPPWWATWWATTLCGLALSGLIVGYVVSQRRKIERERAIADRERTVRLSLQEVAKLKDELLADQQHLLGKRKAEVEERGRLIAELEEKNLELQQFNYTVSHDLKNPLVTIKGFLGLAREDM
;
A
#
# COMPACT_ATOMS: atom_id res chain seq x y z
N ALA A 1 62.60 -23.22 45.39
CA ALA A 1 61.40 -22.40 45.64
C ALA A 1 61.21 -21.37 44.53
N TYR A 2 59.97 -21.03 44.20
CA TYR A 2 59.62 -20.02 43.19
C TYR A 2 58.55 -19.07 43.71
N ARG A 3 58.39 -17.93 43.03
CA ARG A 3 57.35 -16.94 43.33
C ARG A 3 57.03 -16.12 42.09
N LEU A 4 55.75 -15.84 41.85
CA LEU A 4 55.32 -14.84 40.89
C LEU A 4 55.02 -13.53 41.63
N GLU A 5 55.91 -12.54 41.51
CA GLU A 5 55.69 -11.22 42.10
C GLU A 5 54.38 -10.62 41.60
N SER A 6 53.67 -9.92 42.49
CA SER A 6 52.32 -9.36 42.28
C SER A 6 51.16 -10.36 42.28
N LEU A 7 51.41 -11.68 42.31
CA LEU A 7 50.36 -12.70 42.48
C LEU A 7 50.55 -13.52 43.76
N ASP A 8 51.79 -13.91 44.06
CA ASP A 8 52.15 -14.69 45.25
C ASP A 8 52.69 -13.76 46.35
N GLU A 9 52.19 -13.90 47.58
CA GLU A 9 52.69 -13.15 48.75
C GLU A 9 54.00 -13.74 49.30
N ASP A 10 54.10 -15.07 49.32
CA ASP A 10 55.24 -15.82 49.86
C ASP A 10 55.93 -16.71 48.80
N TRP A 11 57.12 -17.21 49.15
CA TRP A 11 57.83 -18.19 48.33
C TRP A 11 57.18 -19.58 48.41
N ILE A 12 56.94 -20.18 47.25
CA ILE A 12 56.37 -21.53 47.14
C ILE A 12 57.52 -22.54 46.97
N ASP A 13 57.58 -23.54 47.84
CA ASP A 13 58.56 -24.61 47.68
C ASP A 13 58.15 -25.56 46.54
N ALA A 14 59.10 -25.84 45.66
CA ALA A 14 58.90 -26.71 44.51
C ALA A 14 59.15 -28.18 44.86
N ASP A 15 59.79 -28.45 46.01
CA ASP A 15 60.21 -29.79 46.42
C ASP A 15 60.93 -30.50 45.25
N HIS A 16 60.45 -31.66 44.78
CA HIS A 16 61.06 -32.39 43.66
C HIS A 16 60.54 -31.97 42.27
N ARG A 17 59.62 -31.00 42.18
CA ARG A 17 58.96 -30.60 40.93
C ARG A 17 59.75 -29.51 40.20
N ARG A 18 59.87 -29.66 38.88
CA ARG A 18 60.51 -28.68 37.99
C ARG A 18 59.52 -27.88 37.13
N TYR A 19 58.27 -27.76 37.57
CA TYR A 19 57.24 -26.96 36.91
C TYR A 19 56.41 -26.18 37.93
N ALA A 20 55.94 -25.00 37.53
CA ALA A 20 54.98 -24.18 38.27
C ALA A 20 53.76 -23.92 37.38
N GLY A 21 52.57 -24.27 37.86
CA GLY A 21 51.32 -24.10 37.13
C GLY A 21 50.51 -22.93 37.69
N TYR A 22 50.27 -21.92 36.87
CA TYR A 22 49.38 -20.81 37.21
C TYR A 22 48.17 -20.82 36.28
N THR A 23 46.97 -20.88 36.86
CA THR A 23 45.70 -20.80 36.12
C THR A 23 45.07 -19.43 36.31
N SER A 24 44.45 -18.90 35.25
CA SER A 24 43.67 -17.66 35.32
C SER A 24 44.45 -16.43 35.83
N VAL A 25 45.72 -16.30 35.45
CA VAL A 25 46.54 -15.12 35.76
C VAL A 25 45.92 -13.88 35.09
N PRO A 26 45.55 -12.83 35.84
CA PRO A 26 44.99 -11.62 35.26
C PRO A 26 45.95 -10.94 34.26
N PRO A 27 45.44 -10.11 33.33
CA PRO A 27 46.30 -9.29 32.49
C PRO A 27 47.16 -8.33 33.33
N GLY A 28 48.46 -8.30 33.08
CA GLY A 28 49.39 -7.55 33.92
C GLY A 28 50.86 -7.75 33.58
N GLN A 29 51.71 -7.14 34.38
CA GLN A 29 53.15 -7.36 34.37
C GLN A 29 53.51 -8.14 35.63
N TYR A 30 54.23 -9.24 35.46
CA TYR A 30 54.63 -10.13 36.54
C TYR A 30 56.13 -10.41 36.44
N VAL A 31 56.76 -10.70 37.58
CA VAL A 31 58.15 -11.15 37.64
C VAL A 31 58.17 -12.51 38.30
N PHE A 32 58.54 -13.52 37.53
CA PHE A 32 58.75 -14.87 38.04
C PHE A 32 60.16 -14.98 38.61
N ARG A 33 60.27 -15.22 39.91
CA ARG A 33 61.53 -15.46 40.60
C ARG A 33 61.71 -16.92 40.95
N LEU A 34 62.95 -17.38 40.78
CA LEU A 34 63.39 -18.73 41.14
C LEU A 34 64.61 -18.64 42.04
N ARG A 35 64.58 -19.34 43.18
CA ARG A 35 65.74 -19.57 44.05
C ARG A 35 65.92 -21.05 44.33
N GLY A 36 67.18 -21.48 44.43
CA GLY A 36 67.55 -22.87 44.72
C GLY A 36 68.53 -22.94 45.89
N SER A 37 68.54 -24.06 46.58
CA SER A 37 69.55 -24.39 47.59
C SER A 37 70.54 -25.42 47.05
N ASN A 38 71.78 -25.38 47.52
CA ASN A 38 72.79 -26.40 47.23
C ASN A 38 72.62 -27.63 48.15
N SER A 39 73.38 -28.71 47.92
CA SER A 39 73.34 -29.95 48.74
C SER A 39 73.57 -29.73 50.24
N ASP A 40 74.24 -28.62 50.61
CA ASP A 40 74.54 -28.23 51.99
C ASP A 40 73.46 -27.35 52.63
N GLY A 41 72.33 -27.14 51.95
CA GLY A 41 71.18 -26.39 52.46
C GLY A 41 71.31 -24.86 52.36
N GLU A 42 72.43 -24.35 51.83
CA GLU A 42 72.61 -22.92 51.56
C GLU A 42 71.75 -22.47 50.38
N TRP A 43 70.87 -21.48 50.60
CA TRP A 43 70.03 -20.89 49.57
C TRP A 43 70.80 -19.82 48.78
N ASN A 44 70.69 -19.86 47.45
CA ASN A 44 71.15 -18.78 46.60
C ASN A 44 70.08 -17.69 46.50
N ASP A 45 70.33 -16.56 47.18
CA ASP A 45 69.44 -15.40 47.19
C ASP A 45 69.54 -14.51 45.93
N GLU A 46 70.57 -14.66 45.09
CA GLU A 46 70.65 -13.92 43.82
C GLU A 46 69.62 -14.40 42.80
N GLY A 47 69.31 -15.71 42.79
CA GLY A 47 68.21 -16.31 42.01
C GLY A 47 68.19 -15.96 40.51
N ILE A 48 67.09 -16.32 39.84
CA ILE A 48 66.79 -15.91 38.46
C ILE A 48 65.44 -15.19 38.45
N ALA A 49 65.34 -14.09 37.70
CA ALA A 49 64.10 -13.34 37.51
C ALA A 49 63.71 -13.25 36.03
N ILE A 50 62.46 -13.61 35.70
CA ILE A 50 61.90 -13.57 34.35
C ILE A 50 60.69 -12.63 34.34
N ARG A 51 60.69 -11.64 33.45
CA ARG A 51 59.55 -10.75 33.25
C ARG A 51 58.52 -11.39 32.34
N ILE A 52 57.29 -11.50 32.81
CA ILE A 52 56.15 -12.06 32.08
C ILE A 52 55.12 -10.95 31.88
N HIS A 53 54.70 -10.75 30.63
CA HIS A 53 53.64 -9.81 30.29
C HIS A 53 52.42 -10.55 29.76
N VAL A 54 51.34 -10.55 30.55
CA VAL A 54 50.06 -11.17 30.17
C VAL A 54 49.20 -10.10 29.51
N ARG A 55 48.96 -10.24 28.20
CA ARG A 55 48.13 -9.29 27.44
C ARG A 55 46.65 -9.51 27.76
N PRO A 56 45.85 -8.43 27.85
CA PRO A 56 44.41 -8.58 28.00
C PRO A 56 43.80 -9.28 26.78
N PRO A 57 42.73 -10.05 26.97
CA PRO A 57 42.04 -10.67 25.85
C PRO A 57 41.49 -9.60 24.90
N TRP A 58 41.52 -9.88 23.60
CA TRP A 58 41.17 -8.91 22.56
C TRP A 58 39.75 -8.35 22.70
N TRP A 59 38.79 -9.15 23.20
CA TRP A 59 37.41 -8.73 23.44
C TRP A 59 37.23 -7.75 24.61
N ALA A 60 38.20 -7.67 25.52
CA ALA A 60 38.17 -6.76 26.68
C ALA A 60 38.78 -5.37 26.38
N THR A 61 39.25 -5.15 25.15
CA THR A 61 39.81 -3.87 24.73
C THR A 61 38.72 -2.82 24.48
N TRP A 62 39.04 -1.55 24.73
CA TRP A 62 38.11 -0.42 24.58
C TRP A 62 37.54 -0.28 23.15
N TRP A 63 38.31 -0.63 22.12
CA TRP A 63 37.85 -0.55 20.74
C TRP A 63 36.85 -1.67 20.44
N ALA A 64 37.07 -2.89 20.97
CA ALA A 64 36.18 -4.03 20.77
C ALA A 64 34.83 -3.80 21.47
N THR A 65 34.84 -3.27 22.69
CA THR A 65 33.60 -2.92 23.40
C THR A 65 32.83 -1.81 22.69
N THR A 66 33.52 -0.80 22.18
CA THR A 66 32.92 0.28 21.38
C THR A 66 32.29 -0.26 20.09
N LEU A 67 32.98 -1.13 19.37
CA LEU A 67 32.49 -1.72 18.13
C LEU A 67 31.27 -2.61 18.37
N CYS A 68 31.28 -3.42 19.42
CA CYS A 68 30.12 -4.21 19.84
C CYS A 68 28.93 -3.31 20.21
N GLY A 69 29.18 -2.20 20.92
CA GLY A 69 28.14 -1.22 21.25
C GLY A 69 27.53 -0.57 20.01
N LEU A 70 28.35 -0.21 19.01
CA LEU A 70 27.90 0.33 17.74
C LEU A 70 27.13 -0.69 16.89
N ALA A 71 27.58 -1.94 16.87
CA ALA A 71 26.86 -3.01 16.19
C ALA A 71 25.48 -3.22 16.83
N LEU A 72 25.41 -3.27 18.16
CA LEU A 72 24.16 -3.44 18.89
C LEU A 72 23.21 -2.24 18.67
N SER A 73 23.73 -1.00 18.74
CA SER A 73 22.91 0.19 18.48
C SER A 73 22.41 0.24 17.03
N GLY A 74 23.24 -0.15 16.06
CA GLY A 74 22.88 -0.30 14.66
C GLY A 74 21.75 -1.30 14.45
N LEU A 75 21.80 -2.45 15.15
CA LEU A 75 20.72 -3.45 15.12
C LEU A 75 19.42 -2.89 15.71
N ILE A 76 19.49 -2.18 16.83
CA ILE A 76 18.30 -1.56 17.47
C ILE A 76 17.69 -0.51 16.54
N VAL A 77 18.50 0.40 16.00
CA VAL A 77 18.04 1.44 15.07
C VAL A 77 17.46 0.80 13.81
N GLY A 78 18.14 -0.18 13.22
CA GLY A 78 17.67 -0.91 12.05
C GLY A 78 16.33 -1.60 12.29
N TYR A 79 16.15 -2.24 13.46
CA TYR A 79 14.91 -2.84 13.87
C TYR A 79 13.77 -1.81 14.01
N VAL A 80 14.01 -0.70 14.70
CA VAL A 80 13.01 0.37 14.89
C VAL A 80 12.61 0.98 13.55
N VAL A 81 13.56 1.28 12.67
CA VAL A 81 13.29 1.82 11.34
C VAL A 81 12.50 0.83 10.48
N SER A 82 12.85 -0.45 10.53
CA SER A 82 12.13 -1.51 9.81
C SER A 82 10.67 -1.60 10.27
N GLN A 83 10.44 -1.57 11.58
CA GLN A 83 9.09 -1.61 12.15
C GLN A 83 8.27 -0.37 11.77
N ARG A 84 8.86 0.83 11.83
CA ARG A 84 8.18 2.06 11.39
C ARG A 84 7.78 2.00 9.91
N ARG A 85 8.69 1.55 9.05
CA ARG A 85 8.42 1.37 7.60
C ARG A 85 7.29 0.38 7.34
N LYS A 86 7.18 -0.68 8.14
CA LYS A 86 6.07 -1.64 8.03
C LYS A 86 4.73 -0.98 8.35
N ILE A 87 4.65 -0.25 9.47
CA ILE A 87 3.44 0.45 9.90
C ILE A 87 3.02 1.53 8.89
N GLU A 88 3.97 2.30 8.36
CA GLU A 88 3.69 3.33 7.34
C GLU A 88 3.15 2.72 6.04
N ARG A 89 3.66 1.56 5.62
CA ARG A 89 3.14 0.83 4.45
C ARG A 89 1.71 0.36 4.67
N GLU A 90 1.43 -0.23 5.84
CA GLU A 90 0.07 -0.69 6.18
C GLU A 90 -0.92 0.47 6.20
N ARG A 91 -0.54 1.63 6.77
CA ARG A 91 -1.36 2.85 6.76
C ARG A 91 -1.60 3.37 5.33
N ALA A 92 -0.55 3.43 4.51
CA ALA A 92 -0.68 3.88 3.13
C ALA A 92 -1.59 2.97 2.29
N ILE A 93 -1.59 1.67 2.55
CA ILE A 93 -2.52 0.73 1.91
C ILE A 93 -3.95 0.99 2.39
N ALA A 94 -4.16 1.12 3.70
CA ALA A 94 -5.48 1.39 4.28
C ALA A 94 -6.08 2.72 3.76
N ASP A 95 -5.27 3.76 3.64
CA ASP A 95 -5.71 5.06 3.09
C ASP A 95 -6.10 4.93 1.62
N ARG A 96 -5.31 4.20 0.81
CA ARG A 96 -5.64 3.94 -0.60
C ARG A 96 -6.94 3.16 -0.74
N GLU A 97 -7.14 2.11 0.05
CA GLU A 97 -8.38 1.34 0.06
C GLU A 97 -9.59 2.21 0.41
N ARG A 98 -9.44 3.11 1.39
CA ARG A 98 -10.48 4.06 1.76
C ARG A 98 -10.82 5.01 0.62
N THR A 99 -9.82 5.60 -0.04
CA THR A 99 -10.04 6.48 -1.19
C THR A 99 -10.75 5.75 -2.32
N VAL A 100 -10.29 4.54 -2.67
CA VAL A 100 -10.92 3.72 -3.71
C VAL A 100 -12.38 3.39 -3.34
N ARG A 101 -12.65 3.03 -2.09
CA ARG A 101 -14.01 2.74 -1.62
C ARG A 101 -14.92 3.96 -1.73
N LEU A 102 -14.43 5.14 -1.37
CA LEU A 102 -15.21 6.39 -1.51
C LEU A 102 -15.48 6.72 -2.98
N SER A 103 -14.48 6.62 -3.85
CA SER A 103 -14.65 6.83 -5.29
C SER A 103 -15.64 5.82 -5.90
N LEU A 104 -15.61 4.55 -5.48
CA LEU A 104 -16.58 3.55 -5.93
C LEU A 104 -18.00 3.88 -5.47
N GLN A 105 -18.18 4.37 -4.24
CA GLN A 105 -19.49 4.81 -3.76
C GLN A 105 -20.00 6.01 -4.54
N GLU A 106 -19.13 6.96 -4.89
CA GLU A 106 -19.49 8.12 -5.70
C GLU A 106 -19.90 7.71 -7.12
N VAL A 107 -19.13 6.83 -7.75
CA VAL A 107 -19.48 6.26 -9.06
C VAL A 107 -20.81 5.50 -9.00
N ALA A 108 -21.06 4.73 -7.94
CA ALA A 108 -22.33 4.04 -7.76
C ALA A 108 -23.52 5.02 -7.65
N LYS A 109 -23.37 6.08 -6.85
CA LYS A 109 -24.41 7.14 -6.74
C LYS A 109 -24.67 7.84 -8.06
N LEU A 110 -23.62 8.25 -8.77
CA LEU A 110 -23.74 8.91 -10.07
C LEU A 110 -24.42 8.00 -11.10
N LYS A 111 -24.13 6.70 -11.06
CA LYS A 111 -24.80 5.71 -11.90
C LYS A 111 -26.29 5.61 -11.58
N ASP A 112 -26.65 5.54 -10.31
CA ASP A 112 -28.05 5.47 -9.88
C ASP A 112 -28.84 6.74 -10.27
N GLU A 113 -28.22 7.92 -10.09
CA GLU A 113 -28.79 9.20 -10.51
C GLU A 113 -28.96 9.28 -12.03
N LEU A 114 -27.94 8.87 -12.79
CA LEU A 114 -28.01 8.79 -14.25
C LEU A 114 -29.10 7.83 -14.72
N LEU A 115 -29.26 6.68 -14.08
CA LEU A 115 -30.31 5.72 -14.40
C LEU A 115 -31.70 6.31 -14.12
N ALA A 116 -31.86 7.02 -13.00
CA ALA A 116 -33.11 7.70 -12.67
C ALA A 116 -33.44 8.80 -13.71
N ASP A 117 -32.45 9.60 -14.11
CA ASP A 117 -32.62 10.63 -15.14
C ASP A 117 -32.95 10.03 -16.51
N GLN A 118 -32.27 8.96 -16.91
CA GLN A 118 -32.57 8.23 -18.13
C GLN A 118 -34.00 7.68 -18.13
N GLN A 119 -34.45 7.08 -17.02
CA GLN A 119 -35.83 6.60 -16.89
C GLN A 119 -36.84 7.75 -16.99
N HIS A 120 -36.55 8.88 -16.35
CA HIS A 120 -37.41 10.06 -16.43
C HIS A 120 -37.52 10.61 -17.86
N LEU A 121 -36.40 10.75 -18.57
CA LEU A 121 -36.35 11.19 -19.96
C LEU A 121 -37.05 10.20 -20.90
N LEU A 122 -36.86 8.90 -20.70
CA LEU A 122 -37.58 7.88 -21.45
C LEU A 122 -39.10 7.96 -21.21
N GLY A 123 -39.53 8.22 -19.97
CA GLY A 123 -40.93 8.49 -19.65
C GLY A 123 -41.50 9.68 -20.42
N LYS A 124 -40.78 10.81 -20.43
CA LYS A 124 -41.15 12.00 -21.21
C LYS A 124 -41.24 11.72 -22.71
N ARG A 125 -40.23 11.06 -23.27
CA ARG A 125 -40.20 10.68 -24.70
C ARG A 125 -41.36 9.76 -25.06
N LYS A 126 -41.70 8.79 -24.22
CA LYS A 126 -42.85 7.92 -24.45
C LYS A 126 -44.17 8.70 -24.47
N ALA A 127 -44.37 9.60 -23.51
CA ALA A 127 -45.55 10.47 -23.48
C ALA A 127 -45.64 11.36 -24.74
N GLU A 128 -44.52 11.96 -25.15
CA GLU A 128 -44.45 12.78 -26.39
C GLU A 128 -44.81 11.95 -27.63
N VAL A 129 -44.29 10.72 -27.73
CA VAL A 129 -44.60 9.81 -28.85
C VAL A 129 -46.07 9.40 -28.83
N GLU A 130 -46.63 9.11 -27.66
CA GLU A 130 -48.04 8.73 -27.52
C GLU A 130 -48.98 9.89 -27.88
N GLU A 131 -48.65 11.11 -27.45
CA GLU A 131 -49.39 12.33 -27.82
C GLU A 131 -49.34 12.59 -29.33
N ARG A 132 -48.15 12.48 -29.96
CA ARG A 132 -48.03 12.57 -31.42
C ARG A 132 -48.84 11.51 -32.13
N GLY A 133 -48.87 10.28 -31.61
CA GLY A 133 -49.71 9.20 -32.15
C GLY A 133 -51.20 9.55 -32.12
N ARG A 134 -51.69 10.14 -31.02
CA ARG A 134 -53.08 10.59 -30.92
C ARG A 134 -53.39 11.72 -31.89
N LEU A 135 -52.51 12.72 -32.01
CA LEU A 135 -52.68 13.83 -32.94
C LEU A 135 -52.69 13.35 -34.40
N ILE A 136 -51.85 12.38 -34.76
CA ILE A 136 -51.85 11.78 -36.10
C ILE A 136 -53.19 11.07 -36.37
N ALA A 137 -53.68 10.25 -35.43
CA ALA A 137 -54.96 9.58 -35.58
C ALA A 137 -56.13 10.56 -35.73
N GLU A 138 -56.14 11.65 -34.94
CA GLU A 138 -57.12 12.72 -35.06
C GLU A 138 -57.02 13.45 -36.43
N LEU A 139 -55.80 13.72 -36.90
CA LEU A 139 -55.58 14.31 -38.23
C LEU A 139 -56.09 13.39 -39.35
N GLU A 140 -55.85 12.08 -39.24
CA GLU A 140 -56.33 11.09 -40.20
C GLU A 140 -57.86 11.04 -40.23
N GLU A 141 -58.51 11.06 -39.07
CA GLU A 141 -59.97 11.15 -38.95
C GLU A 141 -60.51 12.43 -39.59
N LYS A 142 -59.94 13.60 -39.27
CA LYS A 142 -60.34 14.88 -39.87
C LYS A 142 -60.13 14.92 -41.38
N ASN A 143 -59.06 14.30 -41.88
CA ASN A 143 -58.78 14.22 -43.31
C ASN A 143 -59.81 13.32 -44.02
N LEU A 144 -60.19 12.18 -43.42
CA LEU A 144 -61.28 11.34 -43.92
C LEU A 144 -62.62 12.08 -43.95
N GLU A 145 -62.98 12.80 -42.88
CA GLU A 145 -64.19 13.64 -42.84
C GLU A 145 -64.18 14.69 -43.96
N LEU A 146 -63.06 15.39 -44.15
CA LEU A 146 -62.88 16.39 -45.22
C LEU A 146 -63.00 15.78 -46.62
N GLN A 147 -62.41 14.61 -46.84
CA GLN A 147 -62.53 13.88 -48.12
C GLN A 147 -63.98 13.50 -48.39
N GLN A 148 -64.69 12.98 -47.38
CA GLN A 148 -66.09 12.61 -47.49
C GLN A 148 -66.99 13.83 -47.75
N PHE A 149 -66.73 14.94 -47.05
CA PHE A 149 -67.41 16.23 -47.27
C PHE A 149 -67.20 16.73 -48.70
N ASN A 150 -65.94 16.79 -49.15
CA ASN A 150 -65.60 17.26 -50.49
C ASN A 150 -66.24 16.38 -51.58
N TYR A 151 -66.19 15.06 -51.42
CA TYR A 151 -66.85 14.12 -52.33
C TYR A 151 -68.36 14.38 -52.43
N THR A 152 -69.04 14.50 -51.27
CA THR A 152 -70.49 14.71 -51.20
C THR A 152 -70.89 16.05 -51.83
N VAL A 153 -70.23 17.15 -51.45
CA VAL A 153 -70.52 18.49 -51.98
C VAL A 153 -70.24 18.58 -53.48
N SER A 154 -69.12 18.01 -53.94
CA SER A 154 -68.78 17.99 -55.36
C SER A 154 -69.85 17.24 -56.17
N HIS A 155 -70.32 16.09 -55.70
CA HIS A 155 -71.39 15.34 -56.36
C HIS A 155 -72.70 16.12 -56.40
N ASP A 156 -73.11 16.67 -55.25
CA ASP A 156 -74.39 17.38 -55.11
C ASP A 156 -74.43 18.71 -55.86
N LEU A 157 -73.30 19.39 -56.07
CA LEU A 157 -73.20 20.59 -56.90
C LEU A 157 -73.12 20.27 -58.40
N LYS A 158 -72.49 19.14 -58.77
CA LYS A 158 -72.30 18.76 -60.17
C LYS A 158 -73.64 18.43 -60.84
N ASN A 159 -74.55 17.76 -60.15
CA ASN A 159 -75.89 17.44 -60.67
C ASN A 159 -76.69 18.69 -61.11
N PRO A 160 -76.93 19.72 -60.27
CA PRO A 160 -77.63 20.92 -60.68
C PRO A 160 -76.86 21.71 -61.74
N LEU A 161 -75.52 21.75 -61.70
CA LEU A 161 -74.72 22.41 -62.72
C LEU A 161 -74.84 21.74 -64.09
N VAL A 162 -74.83 20.41 -64.15
CA VAL A 162 -75.06 19.66 -65.39
C VAL A 162 -76.47 19.92 -65.92
N THR A 163 -77.47 19.92 -65.03
CA THR A 163 -78.86 20.24 -65.38
C THR A 163 -79.01 21.66 -65.94
N ILE A 164 -78.45 22.66 -65.26
CA ILE A 164 -78.47 24.07 -65.71
C ILE A 164 -77.72 24.21 -67.05
N LYS A 165 -76.57 23.55 -67.22
CA LYS A 165 -75.80 23.58 -68.46
C LYS A 165 -76.53 22.88 -69.61
N GLY A 166 -77.28 21.82 -69.33
CA GLY A 166 -78.17 21.15 -70.28
C GLY A 166 -79.32 22.05 -70.74
N PHE A 167 -79.99 22.73 -69.79
CA PHE A 167 -81.01 23.73 -70.11
C PHE A 167 -80.45 24.92 -70.92
N LEU A 168 -79.25 25.40 -70.57
CA LEU A 168 -78.54 26.44 -71.35
C LEU A 168 -78.12 25.97 -72.75
N GLY A 169 -77.82 24.68 -72.92
CA GLY A 169 -77.55 24.08 -74.23
C GLY A 169 -78.79 24.05 -75.11
N LEU A 170 -79.92 23.60 -74.56
CA LEU A 170 -81.22 23.60 -75.26
C LEU A 170 -81.64 25.00 -75.69
N ALA A 171 -81.50 25.99 -74.79
CA ALA A 171 -81.79 27.39 -75.11
C ALA A 171 -80.87 28.00 -76.18
N ARG A 172 -79.75 27.36 -76.53
CA ARG A 172 -78.80 27.81 -77.55
C ARG A 172 -78.97 27.10 -78.90
N GLU A 173 -79.60 25.92 -78.93
CA GLU A 173 -79.99 25.23 -80.17
C GLU A 173 -81.32 25.76 -80.74
N ASP A 174 -82.15 26.40 -79.93
CA ASP A 174 -83.40 27.06 -80.34
C ASP A 174 -83.21 28.54 -80.78
N MET A 175 -81.98 28.99 -81.02
CA MET A 175 -81.62 30.27 -81.67
C MET A 175 -80.83 30.05 -82.95
#